data_AF-A0A329RD56-F1
#
_entry.id   AF-A0A329RD56-F1
#
_cell.length_a   1.000
_cell.length_b   1.000
_cell.length_c   1.000
_cell.angle_alpha   90.00
_cell.angle_beta   90.00
_cell.angle_gamma   90.00
#
_symmetry.space_group_name_H-M   'P 1'
#
loop_
_entity.id
_entity.type
_entity.pdbx_description
1 polymer ?
#
loop_
_entity_poly.entity_id
_entity_poly.type
_entity_poly.pdbx_seq_one_letter_code
_entity_poly.pdbx_strand_id
1 'polypeptide(L)'
;MRIPAIFAALATLMLSAISADTATDYELVMLISLSRHGSRAPNPTMEKVGDHIREVYVNEKGFLSPTFNGPEDDPHFEGYFRADTANRCCQSAVAMGYGLYPEGTGPDGYPRQPIPVYMSIIRE
;
A
#
# COMPACT_ATOMS: atom_id res chain seq x y z
N MET A 1 29.87 -19.67 42.37
CA MET A 1 30.34 -19.61 40.96
C MET A 1 29.48 -18.60 40.22
N ARG A 2 30.05 -17.48 39.79
CA ARG A 2 29.32 -16.39 39.12
C ARG A 2 29.63 -16.47 37.62
N ILE A 3 28.65 -16.83 36.81
CA ILE A 3 28.78 -16.76 35.35
C ILE A 3 28.99 -15.28 34.99
N PRO A 4 30.04 -14.91 34.25
CA PRO A 4 30.27 -13.53 33.85
C PRO A 4 29.11 -13.06 32.98
N ALA A 5 28.58 -11.86 33.24
CA ALA A 5 27.46 -11.26 32.49
C ALA A 5 27.68 -11.22 30.97
N ILE A 6 28.94 -11.23 30.54
CA ILE A 6 29.38 -11.29 29.14
C ILE A 6 28.92 -12.58 28.45
N PHE A 7 28.99 -13.73 29.14
CA PHE A 7 28.55 -15.02 28.58
C PHE A 7 27.03 -15.10 28.45
N ALA A 8 26.28 -14.47 29.36
CA ALA A 8 24.83 -14.40 29.25
C ALA A 8 24.41 -13.53 28.05
N ALA A 9 25.03 -12.36 27.88
CA ALA A 9 24.74 -11.46 26.76
C ALA A 9 25.02 -12.10 25.38
N LEU A 10 26.13 -12.86 25.27
CA LEU A 10 26.47 -13.55 24.03
C LEU A 10 25.47 -14.66 23.69
N ALA A 11 24.97 -15.38 24.70
CA ALA A 11 23.96 -16.42 24.51
C ALA A 11 22.61 -15.83 24.09
N THR A 12 22.21 -14.68 24.64
CA THR A 12 20.98 -13.99 24.22
C THR A 12 21.07 -13.47 22.79
N LEU A 13 22.24 -12.96 22.38
CA LEU A 13 22.49 -12.47 21.01
C LEU A 13 22.46 -13.62 19.98
N MET A 14 23.01 -14.78 20.35
CA MET A 14 22.98 -15.98 19.50
C MET A 14 21.59 -16.60 19.42
N LEU A 15 20.77 -16.51 20.48
CA LEU A 15 19.40 -17.01 20.48
C LEU A 15 18.47 -16.13 19.64
N SER A 16 18.69 -14.80 19.61
CA SER A 16 17.96 -13.91 18.69
C SER A 16 18.30 -14.13 17.21
N ALA A 17 19.48 -14.69 16.90
CA ALA A 17 19.89 -15.00 15.53
C ALA A 17 19.28 -16.30 14.98
N ILE A 18 18.68 -17.14 15.84
CA ILE A 18 18.10 -18.44 15.47
C ILE A 18 16.60 -18.35 15.15
N SER A 19 15.95 -17.21 15.40
CA SER A 19 14.60 -16.96 14.87
C SER A 19 14.66 -16.49 13.41
N ALA A 20 15.45 -17.18 12.59
CA ALA A 20 15.34 -17.10 11.14
C ALA A 20 14.05 -17.84 10.78
N ASP A 21 13.00 -17.06 10.59
CA ASP A 21 11.72 -17.47 10.06
C ASP A 21 11.98 -18.40 8.87
N THR A 22 11.62 -19.67 8.99
CA THR A 22 11.66 -20.64 7.89
C THR A 22 10.49 -20.34 6.96
N ALA A 23 10.40 -19.09 6.50
CA ALA A 23 9.50 -18.67 5.46
C ALA A 23 10.04 -19.29 4.18
N THR A 24 9.32 -20.28 3.66
CA THR A 24 9.37 -20.65 2.25
C THR A 24 9.44 -19.37 1.40
N ASP A 25 10.43 -19.28 0.53
CA ASP A 25 10.64 -18.12 -0.36
C ASP A 25 9.37 -17.91 -1.20
N TYR A 26 8.57 -16.92 -0.80
CA TYR A 26 7.42 -16.45 -1.57
C TYR A 26 7.69 -15.01 -1.99
N GLU A 27 7.59 -14.76 -3.28
CA GLU A 27 7.69 -13.43 -3.86
C GLU A 27 6.28 -12.92 -4.19
N LEU A 28 5.96 -11.70 -3.77
CA LEU A 28 4.74 -11.04 -4.19
C LEU A 28 4.92 -10.58 -5.63
N VAL A 29 4.12 -11.10 -6.55
CA VAL A 29 4.21 -10.77 -7.99
C VAL A 29 3.13 -9.77 -8.42
N MET A 30 1.96 -9.78 -7.75
CA MET A 30 0.82 -8.96 -8.13
C MET A 30 -0.14 -8.78 -6.95
N LEU A 31 -0.62 -7.55 -6.76
CA LEU A 31 -1.67 -7.21 -5.80
C LEU A 31 -2.96 -6.90 -6.55
N ILE A 32 -4.03 -7.66 -6.27
CA ILE A 32 -5.38 -7.37 -6.75
C ILE A 32 -6.27 -7.07 -5.55
N SER A 33 -6.88 -5.88 -5.53
CA SER A 33 -7.86 -5.49 -4.51
C SER A 33 -9.25 -5.38 -5.12
N LEU A 34 -10.20 -6.16 -4.60
CA LEU A 34 -11.62 -6.06 -4.93
C LEU A 34 -12.36 -5.51 -3.71
N SER A 35 -12.94 -4.33 -3.88
CA SER A 35 -13.60 -3.62 -2.78
C SER A 35 -15.03 -3.25 -3.14
N ARG A 36 -15.94 -3.42 -2.18
CA ARG A 36 -17.26 -2.79 -2.25
C ARG A 36 -17.09 -1.27 -2.10
N HIS A 37 -17.99 -0.50 -2.70
CA HIS A 37 -18.05 0.93 -2.43
C HIS A 37 -18.25 1.22 -0.94
N GLY A 38 -17.63 2.28 -0.45
CA GLY A 38 -17.84 2.80 0.90
C GLY A 38 -19.15 3.59 1.04
N SER A 39 -19.23 4.38 2.10
CA SER A 39 -20.36 5.28 2.36
C SER A 39 -20.52 6.33 1.25
N ARG A 40 -21.76 6.76 1.00
CA ARG A 40 -22.08 7.82 0.03
C ARG A 40 -21.68 9.18 0.65
N ALA A 41 -20.53 9.70 0.25
CA ALA A 41 -19.88 11.00 0.53
C ALA A 41 -20.14 11.68 1.91
N PRO A 42 -19.09 11.96 2.71
CA PRO A 42 -17.66 11.68 2.50
C PRO A 42 -17.31 10.18 2.68
N ASN A 43 -16.20 9.73 2.09
CA ASN A 43 -15.77 8.33 2.12
C ASN A 43 -14.42 8.10 2.83
N PRO A 44 -14.30 8.47 4.13
CA PRO A 44 -13.05 8.34 4.89
C PRO A 44 -12.65 6.87 5.12
N THR A 45 -13.61 5.95 5.01
CA THR A 45 -13.33 4.52 5.15
C THR A 45 -12.43 4.03 4.02
N MET A 46 -12.68 4.43 2.79
CA MET A 46 -11.87 3.99 1.65
C MET A 46 -10.50 4.65 1.61
N GLU A 47 -10.38 5.89 2.08
CA GLU A 47 -9.08 6.56 2.28
C GLU A 47 -8.22 5.77 3.28
N LYS A 48 -8.77 5.37 4.43
CA LYS A 48 -8.07 4.50 5.41
C LYS A 48 -7.68 3.14 4.86
N VAL A 49 -8.48 2.57 3.94
CA VAL A 49 -8.09 1.34 3.24
C VAL A 49 -6.87 1.59 2.36
N GLY A 50 -6.85 2.72 1.63
CA GLY A 50 -5.66 3.17 0.89
C GLY A 50 -4.44 3.35 1.79
N ASP A 51 -4.60 4.03 2.94
CA ASP A 51 -3.53 4.24 3.91
C ASP A 51 -2.94 2.91 4.40
N HIS A 52 -3.81 1.92 4.67
CA HIS A 52 -3.37 0.61 5.12
C HIS A 52 -2.64 -0.17 4.02
N ILE A 53 -3.12 -0.10 2.77
CA ILE A 53 -2.42 -0.69 1.62
C ILE A 53 -1.05 -0.02 1.46
N ARG A 54 -0.94 1.30 1.63
CA ARG A 54 0.33 2.02 1.59
C ARG A 54 1.29 1.52 2.67
N GLU A 55 0.83 1.43 3.90
CA GLU A 55 1.67 0.98 5.01
C GLU A 55 2.27 -0.40 4.72
N VAL A 56 1.43 -1.34 4.29
CA VAL A 56 1.90 -2.72 4.03
C VAL A 56 2.75 -2.81 2.76
N TYR A 57 2.28 -2.27 1.64
CA TYR A 57 2.88 -2.57 0.33
C TYR A 57 3.88 -1.54 -0.17
N VAL A 58 3.85 -0.29 0.33
CA VAL A 58 4.87 0.71 0.06
C VAL A 58 5.92 0.71 1.17
N ASN A 59 5.51 0.81 2.43
CA ASN A 59 6.46 1.05 3.54
C ASN A 59 7.09 -0.25 4.07
N GLU A 60 6.29 -1.26 4.41
CA GLU A 60 6.79 -2.50 5.02
C GLU A 60 7.42 -3.44 3.98
N LYS A 61 6.75 -3.63 2.84
CA LYS A 61 7.17 -4.60 1.82
C LYS A 61 8.01 -4.00 0.69
N GLY A 62 7.95 -2.68 0.48
CA GLY A 62 8.62 -2.02 -0.65
C GLY A 62 8.22 -2.59 -2.02
N PHE A 63 7.00 -3.12 -2.14
CA PHE A 63 6.50 -3.75 -3.36
C PHE A 63 5.92 -2.72 -4.33
N LEU A 64 5.21 -1.72 -3.81
CA LEU A 64 4.66 -0.62 -4.60
C LEU A 64 5.54 0.63 -4.50
N SER A 65 5.62 1.41 -5.58
CA SER A 65 6.31 2.70 -5.57
C SER A 65 5.70 3.71 -4.58
N PRO A 66 6.48 4.65 -4.04
CA PRO A 66 5.96 5.71 -3.16
C PRO A 66 4.96 6.66 -3.82
N THR A 67 5.03 6.81 -5.15
CA THR A 67 4.14 7.66 -5.95
C THR A 67 3.43 6.82 -7.02
N PHE A 68 2.30 7.32 -7.54
CA PHE A 68 1.55 6.64 -8.59
C PHE A 68 2.29 6.59 -9.94
N ASN A 69 3.22 7.52 -10.17
CA ASN A 69 3.98 7.66 -11.42
C ASN A 69 5.39 7.05 -11.33
N GLY A 70 5.67 6.25 -10.30
CA GLY A 70 6.99 5.71 -10.04
C GLY A 70 7.98 6.77 -9.51
N PRO A 71 9.23 6.38 -9.23
CA PRO A 71 10.31 7.31 -8.90
C PRO A 71 10.79 8.07 -10.15
N GLU A 72 11.54 9.17 -9.96
CA GLU A 72 11.98 10.05 -11.06
C GLU A 72 12.92 9.35 -12.05
N ASP A 73 13.70 8.38 -11.59
CA ASP A 73 14.68 7.63 -12.38
C ASP A 73 14.09 6.44 -13.15
N ASP A 74 12.89 6.00 -12.79
CA ASP A 74 12.15 4.94 -13.49
C ASP A 74 10.63 5.23 -13.52
N PRO A 75 10.16 6.18 -14.34
CA PRO A 75 8.77 6.60 -14.36
C PRO A 75 7.86 5.54 -14.99
N HIS A 76 6.83 5.13 -14.26
CA HIS A 76 5.86 4.14 -14.72
C HIS A 76 4.49 4.34 -14.06
N PHE A 77 3.44 3.71 -14.61
CA PHE A 77 2.13 3.68 -13.95
C PHE A 77 2.10 2.55 -12.94
N GLU A 78 2.08 2.89 -11.66
CA GLU A 78 2.17 1.92 -10.57
C GLU A 78 0.91 1.04 -10.46
N GLY A 79 -0.26 1.59 -10.78
CA GLY A 79 -1.53 0.92 -10.52
C GLY A 79 -2.62 1.19 -11.54
N TYR A 80 -3.56 0.25 -11.62
CA TYR A 80 -4.75 0.36 -12.45
C TYR A 80 -6.01 0.35 -11.58
N PHE A 81 -6.68 1.50 -11.49
CA PHE A 81 -7.95 1.63 -10.77
C PHE A 81 -9.12 1.45 -11.73
N ARG A 82 -9.99 0.50 -11.44
CA ARG A 82 -11.23 0.25 -12.18
C ARG A 82 -12.43 0.28 -11.24
N ALA A 83 -13.51 0.90 -11.69
CA ALA A 83 -14.77 0.95 -10.95
C ALA A 83 -15.97 0.69 -11.86
N ASP A 84 -17.06 0.22 -11.25
CA ASP A 84 -18.37 0.28 -11.90
C ASP A 84 -18.80 1.74 -12.15
N THR A 85 -19.70 1.92 -13.11
CA THR A 85 -20.19 3.25 -13.54
C THR A 85 -20.98 4.00 -12.46
N ALA A 86 -21.40 3.36 -11.37
CA ALA A 86 -22.04 4.07 -10.27
C ALA A 86 -21.08 5.06 -9.58
N ASN A 87 -21.52 6.32 -9.39
CA ASN A 87 -20.74 7.39 -8.75
C ASN A 87 -20.04 6.97 -7.44
N ARG A 88 -20.73 6.17 -6.61
CA ARG A 88 -20.19 5.67 -5.34
C ARG A 88 -18.98 4.76 -5.51
N CYS A 89 -18.92 3.99 -6.60
CA CYS A 89 -17.80 3.11 -6.91
C CYS A 89 -16.59 3.94 -7.36
N CYS A 90 -16.81 4.90 -8.27
CA CYS A 90 -15.76 5.83 -8.71
C CYS A 90 -15.19 6.64 -7.52
N GLN A 91 -16.05 7.26 -6.71
CA GLN A 91 -15.61 8.03 -5.54
C GLN A 91 -14.88 7.15 -4.50
N SER A 92 -15.25 5.88 -4.37
CA SER A 92 -14.54 4.94 -3.50
C SER A 92 -13.14 4.61 -4.03
N ALA A 93 -13.00 4.39 -5.34
CA ALA A 93 -11.72 4.13 -5.97
C ALA A 93 -10.79 5.35 -5.85
N VAL A 94 -11.31 6.57 -6.10
CA VAL A 94 -10.55 7.81 -5.91
C VAL A 94 -10.12 7.99 -4.45
N ALA A 95 -11.03 7.78 -3.49
CA ALA A 95 -10.70 7.90 -2.07
C ALA A 95 -9.62 6.90 -1.63
N MET A 96 -9.70 5.64 -2.09
CA MET A 96 -8.65 4.65 -1.87
C MET A 96 -7.32 5.10 -2.48
N GLY A 97 -7.34 5.61 -3.71
CA GLY A 97 -6.15 6.13 -4.36
C GLY A 97 -5.51 7.30 -3.61
N TYR A 98 -6.29 8.19 -2.99
CA TYR A 98 -5.74 9.26 -2.16
C TYR A 98 -5.08 8.76 -0.88
N GLY A 99 -5.57 7.69 -0.25
CA GLY A 99 -4.85 7.09 0.88
C GLY A 99 -3.57 6.38 0.44
N LEU A 100 -3.61 5.72 -0.73
CA LEU A 100 -2.46 4.98 -1.25
C LEU A 100 -1.35 5.90 -1.78
N TYR A 101 -1.72 6.96 -2.50
CA TYR A 101 -0.82 7.96 -3.10
C TYR A 101 -1.31 9.38 -2.71
N PRO A 102 -1.04 9.83 -1.47
CA PRO A 102 -1.56 11.10 -0.96
C PRO A 102 -0.92 12.32 -1.60
N GLU A 103 0.39 12.24 -1.88
CA GLU A 103 1.20 13.32 -2.44
C GLU A 103 1.48 13.04 -3.91
N GLY A 104 1.46 14.07 -4.76
CA GLY A 104 1.72 13.83 -6.18
C GLY A 104 1.69 15.03 -7.12
N THR A 105 1.62 14.73 -8.42
CA THR A 105 1.80 15.69 -9.53
C THR A 105 0.52 16.46 -9.86
N GLY A 106 -0.25 16.84 -8.84
CA GLY A 106 -1.42 17.69 -9.03
C GLY A 106 -1.03 19.05 -9.63
N PRO A 107 -1.97 19.76 -10.28
CA PRO A 107 -1.70 21.11 -10.76
C PRO A 107 -1.41 22.07 -9.60
N ASP A 108 -0.76 23.20 -9.88
CA ASP A 108 -0.45 24.22 -8.87
C ASP A 108 -1.66 24.57 -7.98
N GLY A 109 -1.48 24.49 -6.67
CA GLY A 109 -2.54 24.69 -5.67
C GLY A 109 -3.32 23.42 -5.29
N TYR A 110 -3.02 22.28 -5.91
CA TYR A 110 -3.60 20.99 -5.58
C TYR A 110 -2.51 19.96 -5.24
N PRO A 111 -2.22 19.72 -3.94
CA PRO A 111 -1.09 18.88 -3.53
C PRO A 111 -1.31 17.38 -3.75
N ARG A 112 -2.57 16.95 -3.98
CA ARG A 112 -2.89 15.52 -4.09
C ARG A 112 -2.61 14.96 -5.47
N GLN A 113 -2.24 13.68 -5.53
CA GLN A 113 -2.09 12.94 -6.78
C GLN A 113 -3.45 12.79 -7.50
N PRO A 114 -3.55 13.15 -8.79
CA PRO A 114 -4.70 12.76 -9.60
C PRO A 114 -4.73 11.23 -9.78
N ILE A 115 -5.83 10.59 -9.38
CA ILE A 115 -6.01 9.14 -9.49
C ILE A 115 -6.90 8.82 -10.70
N PRO A 116 -6.35 8.29 -11.81
CA PRO A 116 -7.15 7.91 -12.97
C PRO A 116 -7.96 6.66 -12.66
N VAL A 117 -9.29 6.76 -12.74
CA VAL A 117 -10.20 5.62 -12.53
C VAL A 117 -10.91 5.28 -13.84
N TYR A 118 -10.67 4.07 -14.35
CA TYR A 118 -11.38 3.55 -15.51
C TYR A 118 -12.77 3.07 -15.08
N MET A 119 -13.81 3.73 -15.59
CA MET A 119 -15.20 3.38 -15.31
C MET A 119 -15.79 2.55 -16.45
N SER A 120 -16.39 1.41 -16.12
CA SER A 120 -17.06 0.54 -17.10
C SER A 120 -18.28 -0.12 -16.47
N ILE A 121 -19.32 -0.39 -17.26
CA ILE A 121 -20.42 -1.25 -16.78
C ILE A 121 -19.82 -2.64 -16.58
N ILE A 122 -19.77 -3.09 -15.34
CA ILE A 122 -19.38 -4.46 -15.03
C ILE A 122 -20.63 -5.31 -15.27
N ARG A 123 -20.66 -5.99 -16.42
CA ARG A 123 -21.70 -7.00 -16.70
C ARG A 123 -21.25 -8.31 -16.07
N GLU A 124 -22.11 -8.89 -15.25
CA GLU A 124 -22.01 -10.28 -14.79
C GLU A 124 -22.36 -11.26 -15.91
#